data_AF-A0A9Q3L9L2-F1
#
_entry.id   AF-A0A9Q3L9L2-F1
#
_cell.length_a   1.000
_cell.length_b   1.000
_cell.length_c   1.000
_cell.angle_alpha   90.00
_cell.angle_beta   90.00
_cell.angle_gamma   90.00
#
_symmetry.space_group_name_H-M   'P 1'
#
loop_
_entity.id
_entity.type
_entity.pdbx_description
1 polymer ?
#
loop_
_entity_poly.entity_id
_entity_poly.type
_entity_poly.pdbx_seq_one_letter_code
_entity_poly.pdbx_strand_id
1 'polypeptide(L)'
;MIRKNDKLISYSQFRMLFITIVEKEYNKVQRKIERTKIRKAKNREYLNRLEKLMNELKTGKIKDQDLEKNKRAFDKLRNDHYLHYWVIGILSIVAFLIFITTLLNFLFANR
;
A
#
# COMPACT_ATOMS: atom_id res chain seq x y z
N MET A 1 -27.80 25.70 -18.24
CA MET A 1 -26.92 25.83 -17.05
C MET A 1 -26.98 24.54 -16.25
N ILE A 2 -26.04 23.63 -16.49
CA ILE A 2 -25.97 22.34 -15.76
C ILE A 2 -25.22 22.61 -14.46
N ARG A 3 -25.88 22.34 -13.33
CA ARG A 3 -25.43 22.66 -11.97
C ARG A 3 -24.13 21.89 -11.67
N LYS A 4 -23.04 22.62 -11.35
CA LYS A 4 -21.72 22.07 -10.96
C LYS A 4 -21.70 21.33 -9.60
N ASN A 5 -22.86 21.05 -8.99
CA ASN A 5 -22.93 20.53 -7.61
C ASN A 5 -22.91 19.00 -7.50
N ASP A 6 -23.01 18.24 -8.59
CA ASP A 6 -23.03 16.77 -8.52
C ASP A 6 -21.63 16.13 -8.43
N LYS A 7 -20.54 16.92 -8.52
CA LYS A 7 -19.16 16.45 -8.41
C LYS A 7 -18.51 16.63 -7.04
N LEU A 8 -19.19 17.29 -6.11
CA LEU A 8 -18.75 17.39 -4.72
C LEU A 8 -19.22 16.13 -3.99
N ILE A 9 -18.49 15.01 -4.14
CA ILE A 9 -18.32 14.17 -2.94
C ILE A 9 -17.83 15.16 -1.89
N SER A 10 -18.65 15.40 -0.85
CA SER A 10 -18.32 16.40 0.15
C SER A 10 -16.89 16.15 0.61
N TYR A 11 -16.00 17.13 0.51
CA TYR A 11 -14.60 16.95 0.89
C TYR A 11 -14.46 16.39 2.32
N SER A 12 -15.47 16.62 3.18
CA SER A 12 -15.64 15.97 4.47
C SER A 12 -15.79 14.44 4.36
N GLN A 13 -16.65 13.93 3.47
CA GLN A 13 -16.77 12.48 3.19
C GLN A 13 -15.47 11.92 2.63
N PHE A 14 -14.82 12.62 1.71
CA PHE A 14 -13.53 12.19 1.17
C PHE A 14 -12.45 12.13 2.24
N ARG A 15 -12.38 13.13 3.12
CA ARG A 15 -11.46 13.17 4.26
C ARG A 15 -11.72 12.03 5.23
N MET A 16 -12.98 11.78 5.60
CA MET A 16 -13.32 10.65 6.48
C MET A 16 -12.89 9.32 5.86
N LEU A 17 -13.20 9.09 4.59
CA LEU A 17 -12.81 7.88 3.88
C LEU A 17 -11.28 7.74 3.82
N PHE A 18 -10.56 8.84 3.58
CA PHE A 18 -9.10 8.85 3.58
C PHE A 18 -8.53 8.51 4.96
N ILE A 19 -9.06 9.10 6.04
CA ILE A 19 -8.67 8.76 7.43
C ILE A 19 -8.88 7.26 7.68
N THR A 20 -10.06 6.71 7.33
CA THR A 20 -10.35 5.29 7.51
C THR A 20 -9.38 4.39 6.75
N ILE A 21 -8.97 4.78 5.53
CA ILE A 21 -7.98 4.03 4.75
C ILE A 21 -6.62 4.04 5.46
N VAL A 22 -6.17 5.21 5.91
CA VAL A 22 -4.87 5.36 6.61
C VAL A 22 -4.87 4.57 7.91
N GLU A 23 -5.96 4.60 8.67
CA GLU A 23 -6.13 3.88 9.93
C GLU A 23 -6.16 2.36 9.73
N LYS A 24 -6.88 1.85 8.72
CA LYS A 24 -6.87 0.43 8.37
C LYS A 24 -5.45 -0.04 8.01
N GLU A 25 -4.71 0.77 7.26
CA GLU A 25 -3.33 0.49 6.87
C GLU A 25 -2.38 0.49 8.07
N TYR A 26 -2.51 1.48 8.96
CA TYR A 26 -1.77 1.56 10.22
C TYR A 26 -1.96 0.28 11.06
N ASN A 27 -3.22 -0.10 11.30
CA ASN A 27 -3.57 -1.29 12.06
C ASN A 27 -3.02 -2.58 11.42
N LYS A 28 -3.05 -2.67 10.09
CA LYS A 28 -2.49 -3.81 9.35
C LYS A 28 -0.98 -3.93 9.57
N VAL A 29 -0.25 -2.83 9.47
CA VAL A 29 1.21 -2.80 9.67
C VAL A 29 1.56 -3.06 11.13
N GLN A 30 0.81 -2.49 12.08
CA GLN A 30 1.03 -2.72 13.52
C GLN A 30 0.87 -4.19 13.88
N ARG A 31 -0.25 -4.83 13.49
CA ARG A 31 -0.47 -6.27 13.73
C ARG A 31 0.63 -7.13 13.12
N LYS A 32 1.17 -6.72 11.97
CA LYS A 32 2.28 -7.42 11.32
C LYS A 32 3.59 -7.30 12.12
N ILE A 33 3.87 -6.15 12.74
CA ILE A 33 5.02 -6.00 13.66
C ILE A 33 4.85 -6.86 14.91
N GLU A 34 3.63 -6.94 15.44
CA GLU A 34 3.31 -7.77 16.62
C GLU A 34 3.49 -9.26 16.31
N ARG A 35 3.05 -9.69 15.12
CA ARG A 35 3.14 -11.10 14.68
C ARG A 35 4.51 -11.50 14.13
N THR A 36 5.29 -10.55 13.59
CA THR A 36 6.55 -10.85 12.89
C THR A 36 7.66 -9.88 13.33
N LYS A 37 8.85 -10.41 13.64
CA LYS A 37 10.05 -9.59 13.94
C LYS A 37 10.72 -9.02 12.68
N ILE A 38 10.18 -9.29 11.49
CA ILE A 38 10.78 -8.96 10.20
C ILE A 38 10.69 -7.44 9.95
N ARG A 39 11.82 -6.82 9.62
CA ARG A 39 11.93 -5.40 9.20
C ARG A 39 11.28 -4.41 10.19
N LYS A 40 11.34 -4.72 11.50
CA LYS A 40 10.74 -3.92 12.59
C LYS A 40 11.05 -2.42 12.50
N ALA A 41 12.30 -2.06 12.19
CA ALA A 41 12.72 -0.66 12.04
C ALA A 41 11.99 0.05 10.87
N LYS A 42 12.00 -0.53 9.66
CA LYS A 42 11.30 0.04 8.49
C LYS A 42 9.78 0.09 8.68
N ASN A 43 9.21 -0.92 9.35
CA ASN A 43 7.77 -0.92 9.65
C ASN A 43 7.40 0.15 10.67
N ARG A 44 8.25 0.39 11.69
CA ARG A 44 8.07 1.49 12.65
C ARG A 44 8.17 2.85 11.99
N GLU A 45 9.16 3.05 11.10
CA GLU A 45 9.28 4.30 10.34
C GLU A 45 8.03 4.56 9.50
N TYR A 46 7.51 3.53 8.83
CA TYR A 46 6.27 3.63 8.06
C TYR A 46 5.06 3.95 8.96
N LEU A 47 4.92 3.32 10.12
CA LEU A 47 3.87 3.65 11.09
C LEU A 47 3.94 5.11 11.53
N ASN A 48 5.13 5.62 11.85
CA ASN A 48 5.30 7.02 12.24
C ASN A 48 4.84 7.99 11.13
N ARG A 49 5.06 7.63 9.86
CA ARG A 49 4.56 8.42 8.71
C ARG A 49 3.04 8.36 8.59
N LEU A 50 2.44 7.18 8.79
CA LEU A 50 0.99 7.00 8.79
C LEU A 50 0.31 7.75 9.93
N GLU A 51 0.90 7.72 11.13
CA GLU A 51 0.41 8.45 12.30
C GLU A 51 0.43 9.96 12.08
N LYS A 52 1.56 10.49 11.55
CA LYS A 52 1.65 11.90 11.15
C LYS A 52 0.56 12.27 10.16
N LEU A 53 0.41 11.51 9.07
CA LEU A 53 -0.61 11.78 8.04
C LEU A 53 -2.03 11.75 8.64
N MET A 54 -2.33 10.77 9.50
CA MET A 54 -3.62 10.66 10.16
C MET A 54 -3.90 11.89 11.03
N ASN A 55 -2.91 12.37 11.79
CA ASN A 55 -3.03 13.58 12.60
C ASN A 55 -3.25 14.82 11.73
N GLU A 56 -2.53 14.96 10.61
CA GLU A 56 -2.71 16.08 9.68
C GLU A 56 -4.08 16.09 8.99
N LEU A 57 -4.66 14.91 8.75
CA LEU A 57 -6.01 14.76 8.22
C LEU A 57 -7.08 15.12 9.26
N LYS A 58 -6.95 14.60 10.49
CA LYS A 58 -7.89 14.84 11.60
C LYS A 58 -7.90 16.30 12.07
N THR A 59 -6.74 16.94 12.10
CA THR A 59 -6.59 18.35 12.53
C THR A 59 -6.97 19.36 11.44
N GLY A 60 -7.29 18.92 10.23
CA GLY A 60 -7.59 19.82 9.11
C GLY A 60 -6.37 20.56 8.57
N LYS A 61 -5.15 20.20 8.98
CA LYS A 61 -3.90 20.82 8.50
C LYS A 61 -3.76 20.67 6.98
N ILE A 62 -4.16 19.52 6.43
CA ILE A 62 -4.31 19.33 4.99
C ILE A 62 -5.61 20.00 4.58
N LYS A 63 -5.56 20.97 3.66
CA LYS A 63 -6.76 21.63 3.11
C LYS A 63 -7.53 20.69 2.18
N ASP A 64 -8.82 20.96 2.01
CA ASP A 64 -9.71 20.10 1.21
C ASP A 64 -9.25 19.95 -0.26
N GLN A 65 -8.81 21.04 -0.87
CA GLN A 65 -8.23 21.05 -2.22
C GLN A 65 -6.97 20.18 -2.35
N ASP A 66 -6.25 19.95 -1.25
CA ASP A 66 -5.00 19.19 -1.21
C ASP A 66 -5.23 17.72 -0.85
N LEU A 67 -6.46 17.32 -0.48
CA LEU A 67 -6.77 15.96 -0.04
C LEU A 67 -6.45 14.92 -1.13
N GLU A 68 -6.78 15.20 -2.39
CA GLU A 68 -6.51 14.28 -3.50
C GLU A 68 -5.00 14.10 -3.74
N LYS A 69 -4.24 15.19 -3.70
CA LYS A 69 -2.78 15.16 -3.83
C LYS A 69 -2.14 14.35 -2.70
N ASN A 70 -2.59 14.54 -1.47
CA ASN A 70 -2.10 13.79 -0.31
C ASN A 70 -2.52 12.32 -0.39
N LYS A 71 -3.71 12.02 -0.95
CA LYS A 71 -4.14 10.64 -1.19
C LYS A 71 -3.22 9.92 -2.18
N ARG A 72 -2.86 10.56 -3.29
CA ARG A 72 -1.90 10.02 -4.27
C ARG A 72 -0.51 9.81 -3.64
N ALA A 73 -0.05 10.76 -2.82
CA ALA A 73 1.21 10.63 -2.10
C ALA A 73 1.21 9.44 -1.12
N PHE A 74 0.09 9.25 -0.40
CA PHE A 74 -0.11 8.08 0.45
C PHE A 74 -0.10 6.77 -0.35
N ASP A 75 -0.78 6.70 -1.50
CA ASP A 75 -0.82 5.48 -2.31
C ASP A 75 0.58 5.12 -2.85
N LYS A 76 1.38 6.12 -3.23
CA LYS A 76 2.79 5.92 -3.59
C LYS A 76 3.62 5.39 -2.41
N LEU A 77 3.51 6.04 -1.24
CA LEU A 77 4.20 5.60 -0.02
C LEU A 77 3.84 4.15 0.35
N ARG A 78 2.56 3.79 0.22
CA ARG A 78 2.06 2.44 0.44
C ARG A 78 2.69 1.46 -0.54
N ASN A 79 2.67 1.78 -1.83
CA ASN A 79 3.28 0.91 -2.85
C ASN A 79 4.78 0.71 -2.62
N ASP A 80 5.52 1.77 -2.30
CA ASP A 80 6.96 1.69 -2.00
C ASP A 80 7.22 0.79 -0.79
N HIS A 81 6.36 0.86 0.24
CA HIS A 81 6.46 -0.02 1.41
C HIS A 81 6.30 -1.50 1.01
N TYR A 82 5.37 -1.83 0.10
CA TYR A 82 5.10 -3.21 -0.32
C TYR A 82 5.84 -3.67 -1.58
N LEU A 83 6.62 -2.82 -2.22
CA LEU A 83 7.31 -3.13 -3.49
C LEU A 83 8.18 -4.39 -3.40
N HIS A 84 8.78 -4.63 -2.23
CA HIS A 84 9.57 -5.85 -2.00
C HIS A 84 8.79 -7.16 -2.16
N TYR A 85 7.47 -7.17 -1.90
CA TYR A 85 6.65 -8.36 -2.14
C TYR A 85 6.49 -8.67 -3.62
N TRP A 86 6.44 -7.63 -4.47
CA TRP A 86 6.39 -7.80 -5.92
C TRP A 86 7.69 -8.40 -6.45
N VAL A 87 8.83 -7.93 -5.94
CA VAL A 87 10.15 -8.48 -6.31
C VAL A 87 10.25 -9.96 -5.97
N ILE A 88 9.84 -10.35 -4.75
CA ILE A 88 9.83 -11.76 -4.33
C ILE A 88 8.88 -12.59 -5.19
N GLY A 89 7.69 -12.06 -5.51
CA GLY A 89 6.72 -12.72 -6.37
C GLY A 89 7.27 -13.02 -7.78
N ILE A 90 7.92 -12.02 -8.40
CA ILE A 90 8.54 -12.18 -9.72
C ILE A 90 9.66 -13.22 -9.68
N LEU A 91 10.54 -13.16 -8.67
CA LEU A 91 11.62 -14.15 -8.50
C LEU A 91 11.08 -15.58 -8.35
N SER A 92 9.99 -15.76 -7.61
CA SER A 92 9.33 -17.06 -7.44
C SER A 92 8.82 -17.62 -8.78
N ILE A 93 8.22 -16.77 -9.63
CA ILE A 93 7.75 -17.16 -10.96
C ILE A 93 8.92 -17.60 -11.84
N VAL A 94 10.02 -16.84 -11.84
CA VAL A 94 11.22 -17.18 -12.62
C VAL A 94 11.80 -18.52 -12.17
N ALA A 95 11.95 -18.74 -10.87
CA ALA A 95 12.44 -20.01 -10.33
C ALA A 95 11.52 -21.19 -10.70
N PHE A 96 10.20 -20.99 -10.65
CA PHE A 96 9.22 -22.00 -11.05
C PHE A 96 9.30 -22.34 -12.54
N LEU A 97 9.47 -21.35 -13.41
CA LEU A 97 9.65 -21.57 -14.84
C LEU A 97 10.92 -22.38 -15.12
N ILE A 98 12.04 -22.04 -14.47
CA ILE A 98 13.29 -22.81 -14.58
C ILE A 98 13.04 -24.26 -14.17
N PHE A 99 12.39 -24.48 -13.02
CA PHE A 99 12.05 -25.82 -12.54
C PHE A 99 11.19 -26.61 -13.52
N ILE A 100 10.18 -25.99 -14.13
CA ILE A 100 9.37 -26.65 -15.17
C ILE A 100 10.22 -27.02 -16.39
N THR A 101 11.07 -26.11 -16.86
CA THR A 101 11.90 -26.37 -18.04
C THR A 101 12.91 -27.50 -17.80
N THR A 102 13.53 -27.55 -16.61
CA THR A 102 14.45 -28.65 -16.25
C THR A 102 13.71 -29.97 -16.08
N LEU A 103 12.52 -29.96 -15.47
CA LEU A 103 11.69 -31.16 -15.34
C LEU A 103 11.25 -31.72 -16.70
N LEU A 104 10.79 -30.85 -17.60
CA LEU A 104 10.42 -31.24 -18.96
C LEU A 104 11.62 -31.80 -19.72
N ASN A 105 12.77 -31.12 -19.68
CA ASN A 105 13.99 -31.63 -20.31
C ASN A 105 14.41 -33.00 -19.77
N PHE A 106 14.32 -33.23 -18.46
CA PHE A 106 14.60 -34.53 -17.87
C PHE A 106 13.62 -35.61 -18.38
N LEU A 107 12.32 -35.32 -18.40
CA LEU A 107 11.30 -36.27 -18.86
C LEU A 107 11.43 -36.63 -20.36
N PHE A 108 11.83 -35.68 -21.20
CA PHE A 108 12.01 -35.91 -22.64
C PHE A 108 13.40 -36.46 -23.00
N ALA A 109 14.45 -36.17 -22.23
CA ALA A 109 15.79 -36.69 -22.47
C ALA A 109 15.98 -38.14 -21.98
N ASN A 110 15.16 -38.61 -21.04
CA ASN A 110 15.14 -39.99 -20.57
C ASN A 110 14.13 -40.89 -21.32
N ARG A 111 13.64 -40.43 -22.48
CA ARG A 111 12.73 -41.17 -23.37
C ARG A 111 13.45 -41.56 -24.64
#